data_AF-A0A5X9FDB1-F1
#
_entry.id   AF-A0A5X9FDB1-F1
#
_cell.length_a   1.000
_cell.length_b   1.000
_cell.length_c   1.000
_cell.angle_alpha   90.00
_cell.angle_beta   90.00
_cell.angle_gamma   90.00
#
_symmetry.space_group_name_H-M   'P 1'
#
loop_
_entity.id
_entity.type
_entity.pdbx_description
1 polymer ?
#
loop_
_entity_poly.entity_id
_entity_poly.type
_entity_poly.pdbx_seq_one_letter_code
_entity_poly.pdbx_strand_id
1 'polypeptide(L)'
;MLNYVIYADEAWTQSQPLYRYHCFFGGILSSKDEFERLELEVKILKKEFNYKKEIKWSNISMQYIDFYEQLLVLIERFICANDETKYRQMFMDRAYSYNGESVSELDSQFKIYYQFLKHCFGFDYLDQKKIFTFKLDNHSSYNHKTKLKAFVESIRIPNAEIKVEFVNSKKSIPLQICDLLMGAAGYYGNKVDWDLLPGKRRRTKNQMMKSDFGKNIYNILRRIDSHYRSSKAFNWFETTGIDGDRSNRYHHKMRIWKFIPSNSELDTSWQDDAFRSNAVRKKVL
;
A
#
# COMPACT_ATOMS: atom_id res chain seq x y z
N MET A 1 -0.44 -27.54 9.73
CA MET A 1 -1.19 -26.53 8.95
C MET A 1 -0.54 -25.19 9.23
N LEU A 2 -0.03 -24.50 8.20
CA LEU A 2 0.74 -23.27 8.38
C LEU A 2 -0.21 -22.07 8.51
N ASN A 3 0.04 -21.21 9.50
CA ASN A 3 -0.80 -20.05 9.81
C ASN A 3 -0.06 -18.75 9.46
N TYR A 4 -0.67 -17.94 8.60
CA TYR A 4 -0.16 -16.66 8.16
C TYR A 4 -1.15 -15.54 8.48
N VAL A 5 -0.62 -14.35 8.66
CA VAL A 5 -1.38 -13.13 8.93
C VAL A 5 -1.16 -12.17 7.79
N ILE A 6 -2.21 -11.42 7.44
CA ILE A 6 -2.16 -10.38 6.42
C ILE A 6 -2.74 -9.12 7.04
N TYR A 7 -1.93 -8.08 7.15
CA TYR A 7 -2.43 -6.76 7.48
C TYR A 7 -2.66 -6.00 6.20
N ALA A 8 -3.85 -5.42 6.03
CA ALA A 8 -4.19 -4.62 4.87
C ALA A 8 -4.98 -3.39 5.26
N ASP A 9 -4.74 -2.30 4.55
CA ASP A 9 -5.41 -1.02 4.75
C ASP A 9 -5.52 -0.23 3.43
N GLU A 10 -6.25 0.88 3.47
CA GLU A 10 -6.44 1.79 2.36
C GLU A 10 -6.02 3.24 2.66
N ALA A 11 -5.53 3.95 1.65
CA ALA A 11 -5.13 5.34 1.76
C ALA A 11 -5.38 6.12 0.46
N TRP A 12 -5.28 7.45 0.52
CA TRP A 12 -5.41 8.34 -0.65
C TRP A 12 -6.73 8.13 -1.41
N THR A 13 -7.84 8.18 -0.69
CA THR A 13 -9.21 7.99 -1.21
C THR A 13 -9.64 9.13 -2.16
N GLN A 14 -10.87 9.13 -2.68
CA GLN A 14 -11.26 10.02 -3.77
C GLN A 14 -11.64 11.45 -3.32
N SER A 15 -11.19 11.90 -2.15
CA SER A 15 -11.43 13.25 -1.63
C SER A 15 -10.71 14.34 -2.41
N GLN A 16 -11.33 15.53 -2.50
CA GLN A 16 -10.72 16.72 -3.11
C GLN A 16 -9.48 17.22 -2.32
N PRO A 17 -8.42 17.71 -3.00
CA PRO A 17 -8.25 17.75 -4.45
C PRO A 17 -8.02 16.36 -5.06
N LEU A 18 -8.50 16.14 -6.28
CA LEU A 18 -8.37 14.85 -6.96
C LEU A 18 -6.94 14.63 -7.45
N TYR A 19 -6.24 13.64 -6.91
CA TYR A 19 -4.90 13.23 -7.35
C TYR A 19 -4.95 12.13 -8.42
N ARG A 20 -4.06 12.16 -9.42
CA ARG A 20 -4.01 11.16 -10.51
C ARG A 20 -3.97 9.73 -9.99
N TYR A 21 -2.97 9.43 -9.17
CA TYR A 21 -2.88 8.13 -8.51
C TYR A 21 -3.63 8.20 -7.18
N HIS A 22 -4.58 7.29 -6.99
CA HIS A 22 -5.52 7.33 -5.87
C HIS A 22 -6.01 5.92 -5.52
N CYS A 23 -6.82 5.81 -4.46
CA CYS A 23 -7.34 4.56 -3.91
C CYS A 23 -6.22 3.52 -3.75
N PHE A 24 -5.22 3.87 -2.93
CA PHE A 24 -4.14 2.96 -2.62
C PHE A 24 -4.64 1.92 -1.62
N PHE A 25 -4.27 0.66 -1.86
CA PHE A 25 -4.45 -0.45 -0.94
C PHE A 25 -3.10 -1.11 -0.74
N GLY A 26 -2.74 -1.31 0.51
CA GLY A 26 -1.44 -1.85 0.92
C GLY A 26 -1.68 -3.07 1.77
N GLY A 27 -0.82 -4.08 1.62
CA GLY A 27 -0.93 -5.30 2.38
C GLY A 27 0.41 -5.96 2.62
N ILE A 28 0.61 -6.45 3.84
CA ILE A 28 1.81 -7.19 4.22
C ILE A 28 1.39 -8.55 4.76
N LEU A 29 1.96 -9.59 4.18
CA LEU A 29 1.76 -10.99 4.54
C LEU A 29 3.03 -11.51 5.21
N SER A 30 2.88 -12.21 6.34
CA SER A 30 3.97 -12.95 6.99
C SER A 30 3.41 -13.96 7.99
N SER A 31 4.28 -14.73 8.65
CA SER A 31 3.91 -15.56 9.79
C SER A 31 3.58 -14.67 11.01
N LYS A 32 2.89 -15.25 11.99
CA LYS A 32 2.58 -14.56 13.24
C LYS A 32 3.85 -14.17 14.00
N ASP A 33 4.81 -15.09 14.09
CA ASP A 33 6.05 -14.91 14.85
C ASP A 33 6.91 -13.77 14.29
N GLU A 34 6.97 -13.63 12.95
CA GLU A 34 7.69 -12.54 12.29
C GLU A 34 7.03 -11.18 12.57
N PHE A 35 5.70 -11.11 12.59
CA PHE A 35 5.01 -9.89 13.01
C PHE A 35 5.25 -9.57 14.49
N GLU A 36 5.24 -10.55 15.38
CA GLU A 36 5.55 -10.34 16.80
C GLU A 36 6.97 -9.80 17.01
N ARG A 37 7.94 -10.32 16.25
CA ARG A 37 9.31 -9.82 16.23
C ARG A 37 9.38 -8.38 15.72
N LEU A 38 8.76 -8.08 14.58
CA LEU A 38 8.71 -6.72 14.03
C LEU A 38 8.08 -5.74 15.04
N GLU A 39 6.97 -6.13 15.67
CA GLU A 39 6.31 -5.30 16.66
C GLU A 39 7.20 -4.99 17.85
N LEU A 40 7.94 -5.98 18.35
CA LEU A 40 8.89 -5.79 19.46
C LEU A 40 10.01 -4.82 19.06
N GLU A 41 10.63 -5.03 17.89
CA GLU A 41 11.71 -4.19 17.38
C GLU A 41 11.25 -2.73 17.18
N VAL A 42 10.05 -2.52 16.62
CA VAL A 42 9.49 -1.17 16.47
C VAL A 42 9.11 -0.55 17.83
N LYS A 43 8.62 -1.33 18.80
CA LYS A 43 8.35 -0.82 20.17
C LYS A 43 9.65 -0.39 20.87
N ILE A 44 10.75 -1.11 20.66
CA ILE A 44 12.08 -0.73 21.17
C ILE A 44 12.54 0.57 20.49
N LEU A 45 12.49 0.64 19.16
CA LEU A 45 12.88 1.82 18.39
C LEU A 45 12.08 3.07 18.81
N LYS A 46 10.77 2.94 19.04
CA LYS A 46 9.93 4.04 19.53
C LYS A 46 10.40 4.55 20.90
N LYS A 47 10.87 3.67 21.79
CA LYS A 47 11.41 4.07 23.10
C LYS A 47 12.75 4.80 22.94
N GLU A 48 13.66 4.27 22.13
CA GLU A 48 14.98 4.85 21.87
C GLU A 48 14.89 6.29 21.35
N PHE A 49 13.97 6.53 20.40
CA PHE A 49 13.75 7.86 19.82
C PHE A 49 12.71 8.70 20.56
N ASN A 50 12.19 8.23 21.71
CA ASN A 50 11.09 8.86 22.46
C ASN A 50 9.87 9.23 21.56
N TYR A 51 9.57 8.38 20.57
CA TYR A 51 8.49 8.58 19.62
C TYR A 51 7.17 8.01 20.16
N LYS A 52 6.27 8.90 20.60
CA LYS A 52 4.99 8.52 21.24
C LYS A 52 3.78 8.52 20.30
N LYS A 53 3.93 9.06 19.08
CA LYS A 53 2.83 9.19 18.12
C LYS A 53 2.54 7.87 17.42
N GLU A 54 1.44 7.83 16.69
CA GLU A 54 1.15 6.77 15.72
C GLU A 54 2.08 6.92 14.51
N ILE A 55 2.61 5.82 13.98
CA ILE A 55 3.43 5.85 12.76
C ILE A 55 2.48 6.11 11.58
N LYS A 56 2.50 7.33 11.06
CA LYS A 56 1.74 7.73 9.85
C LYS A 56 2.57 8.64 8.97
N TRP A 57 2.25 8.67 7.67
CA TRP A 57 2.83 9.62 6.73
C TRP A 57 2.61 11.09 7.14
N SER A 58 1.42 11.41 7.67
CA SER A 58 1.08 12.75 8.16
C SER A 58 1.93 13.18 9.35
N ASN A 59 2.40 12.24 10.17
CA ASN A 59 3.21 12.49 11.37
C ASN A 59 4.72 12.64 11.11
N ILE A 60 5.18 12.40 9.88
CA ILE A 60 6.59 12.65 9.50
C ILE A 60 6.86 14.15 9.56
N SER A 61 7.94 14.52 10.24
CA SER A 61 8.47 15.87 10.32
C SER A 61 9.99 15.83 10.47
N MET A 62 10.66 16.97 10.26
CA MET A 62 12.11 17.08 10.50
C MET A 62 12.53 16.65 11.90
N GLN A 63 11.66 16.81 12.91
CA GLN A 63 11.96 16.42 14.29
C GLN A 63 12.10 14.89 14.44
N TYR A 64 11.35 14.11 13.67
CA TYR A 64 11.25 12.66 13.83
C TYR A 64 11.87 11.88 12.68
N ILE A 65 12.50 12.54 11.71
CA ILE A 65 12.96 11.88 10.49
C ILE A 65 13.95 10.75 10.77
N ASP A 66 14.85 10.92 11.73
CA ASP A 66 15.83 9.89 12.10
C ASP A 66 15.16 8.60 12.60
N PHE A 67 14.06 8.73 13.38
CA PHE A 67 13.24 7.59 13.78
C PHE A 67 12.64 6.87 12.56
N TYR A 68 12.11 7.63 11.60
CA TYR A 68 11.50 7.04 10.40
C TYR A 68 12.55 6.36 9.50
N GLU A 69 13.76 6.92 9.37
CA GLU A 69 14.85 6.28 8.62
C GLU A 69 15.28 4.96 9.27
N GLN A 70 15.40 4.90 10.59
CA GLN A 70 15.67 3.63 11.29
C GLN A 70 14.50 2.64 11.16
N LEU A 71 13.26 3.14 11.18
CA LEU A 71 12.08 2.32 10.95
C LEU A 71 12.10 1.69 9.54
N LEU A 72 12.57 2.42 8.52
CA LEU A 72 12.71 1.86 7.17
C LEU A 72 13.72 0.71 7.12
N VAL A 73 14.80 0.77 7.89
CA VAL A 73 15.77 -0.33 8.01
C VAL A 73 15.09 -1.58 8.59
N LEU A 74 14.27 -1.41 9.64
CA LEU A 74 13.49 -2.52 10.21
C LEU A 74 12.49 -3.10 9.20
N ILE A 75 11.80 -2.25 8.43
CA ILE A 75 10.83 -2.67 7.41
C ILE A 75 11.53 -3.45 6.28
N GLU A 76 12.68 -2.96 5.78
CA GLU A 76 13.46 -3.66 4.75
C GLU A 76 13.91 -5.03 5.25
N ARG A 77 14.45 -5.10 6.47
CA ARG A 77 14.85 -6.36 7.09
C ARG A 77 13.67 -7.32 7.24
N PHE A 78 12.53 -6.84 7.70
CA PHE A 78 11.33 -7.66 7.88
C PHE A 78 10.80 -8.23 6.56
N ILE A 79 10.69 -7.39 5.52
CA ILE A 79 10.25 -7.86 4.19
C ILE A 79 11.20 -8.93 3.65
N CYS A 80 12.51 -8.78 3.91
CA CYS A 80 13.55 -9.71 3.49
C CYS A 80 13.82 -10.87 4.47
N ALA A 81 13.08 -10.99 5.58
CA ALA A 81 13.42 -11.94 6.65
C ALA A 81 13.35 -13.41 6.22
N ASN A 82 12.43 -13.74 5.32
CA ASN A 82 12.20 -15.08 4.77
C ASN A 82 11.41 -14.96 3.45
N ASP A 83 11.28 -16.04 2.67
CA ASP A 83 10.58 -16.02 1.37
C ASP A 83 9.06 -15.85 1.45
N GLU A 84 8.47 -16.13 2.60
CA GLU A 84 7.02 -16.06 2.83
C GLU A 84 6.55 -14.62 3.10
N THR A 85 7.41 -13.75 3.67
CA THR A 85 7.05 -12.34 3.88
C THR A 85 6.91 -11.62 2.56
N LYS A 86 5.76 -10.97 2.36
CA LYS A 86 5.39 -10.33 1.10
C LYS A 86 4.75 -8.96 1.32
N TYR A 87 5.16 -7.97 0.53
CA TYR A 87 4.45 -6.68 0.41
C TYR A 87 3.64 -6.65 -0.88
N ARG A 88 2.44 -6.08 -0.81
CA ARG A 88 1.50 -5.94 -1.91
C ARG A 88 0.93 -4.53 -1.89
N GLN A 89 0.87 -3.92 -3.06
CA GLN A 89 0.26 -2.61 -3.24
C GLN A 89 -0.64 -2.64 -4.47
N MET A 90 -1.80 -2.02 -4.36
CA MET A 90 -2.67 -1.72 -5.50
C MET A 90 -3.03 -0.24 -5.46
N PHE A 91 -3.25 0.35 -6.63
CA PHE A 91 -3.73 1.72 -6.75
C PHE A 91 -4.51 1.88 -8.06
N MET A 92 -5.22 2.98 -8.19
CA MET A 92 -5.92 3.38 -9.40
C MET A 92 -5.26 4.60 -10.05
N ASP A 93 -5.35 4.69 -11.37
CA ASP A 93 -4.88 5.82 -12.17
C ASP A 93 -6.10 6.51 -12.81
N ARG A 94 -6.33 7.79 -12.50
CA ARG A 94 -7.47 8.57 -13.05
C ARG A 94 -7.43 8.73 -14.56
N ALA A 95 -6.31 8.40 -15.22
CA ALA A 95 -6.28 8.25 -16.67
C ALA A 95 -7.23 7.16 -17.19
N TYR A 96 -7.73 6.27 -16.32
CA TYR A 96 -8.70 5.23 -16.68
C TYR A 96 -10.01 5.45 -15.90
N SER A 97 -10.98 6.08 -16.56
CA SER A 97 -12.31 6.33 -15.98
C SER A 97 -13.22 5.13 -16.18
N TYR A 98 -13.87 4.65 -15.11
CA TYR A 98 -14.82 3.54 -15.19
C TYR A 98 -16.16 4.02 -15.76
N ASN A 99 -16.63 3.36 -16.83
CA ASN A 99 -17.88 3.71 -17.53
C ASN A 99 -19.04 2.74 -17.24
N GLY A 100 -18.96 1.99 -16.14
CA GLY A 100 -20.08 1.14 -15.71
C GLY A 100 -21.04 1.86 -14.77
N GLU A 101 -21.73 1.07 -13.95
CA GLU A 101 -22.73 1.58 -13.02
C GLU A 101 -22.12 2.54 -11.99
N SER A 102 -22.70 3.73 -11.88
CA SER A 102 -22.33 4.70 -10.86
C SER A 102 -22.80 4.21 -9.49
N VAL A 103 -21.88 4.18 -8.53
CA VAL A 103 -22.15 3.86 -7.13
C VAL A 103 -21.51 4.91 -6.24
N SER A 104 -21.86 4.92 -4.95
CA SER A 104 -21.21 5.82 -4.00
C SER A 104 -19.69 5.61 -3.97
N GLU A 105 -18.93 6.67 -3.68
CA GLU A 105 -17.46 6.58 -3.52
C GLU A 105 -17.08 5.49 -2.52
N LEU A 106 -17.82 5.39 -1.42
CA LEU A 106 -17.60 4.39 -0.38
C LEU A 106 -17.87 2.98 -0.90
N ASP A 107 -18.99 2.73 -1.59
CA ASP A 107 -19.29 1.41 -2.17
C ASP A 107 -18.24 1.01 -3.21
N SER A 108 -17.82 1.97 -4.05
CA SER A 108 -16.75 1.76 -5.03
C SER A 108 -15.47 1.33 -4.33
N GLN A 109 -15.06 2.07 -3.29
CA GLN A 109 -13.88 1.75 -2.49
C GLN A 109 -13.96 0.33 -1.90
N PHE A 110 -15.10 -0.08 -1.33
CA PHE A 110 -15.26 -1.45 -0.80
C PHE A 110 -15.20 -2.53 -1.88
N LYS A 111 -15.81 -2.30 -3.04
CA LYS A 111 -15.72 -3.23 -4.19
C LYS A 111 -14.27 -3.38 -4.64
N ILE A 112 -13.52 -2.29 -4.74
CA ILE A 112 -12.12 -2.29 -5.13
C ILE A 112 -11.25 -2.95 -4.04
N TYR A 113 -11.52 -2.68 -2.76
CA TYR A 113 -10.81 -3.32 -1.67
C TYR A 113 -10.99 -4.85 -1.70
N TYR A 114 -12.20 -5.32 -1.97
CA TYR A 114 -12.44 -6.75 -2.19
C TYR A 114 -11.59 -7.32 -3.33
N GLN A 115 -11.44 -6.60 -4.45
CA GLN A 115 -10.56 -7.03 -5.56
C GLN A 115 -9.10 -7.15 -5.11
N PHE A 116 -8.61 -6.20 -4.31
CA PHE A 116 -7.28 -6.25 -3.73
C PHE A 116 -7.08 -7.50 -2.86
N LEU A 117 -7.96 -7.71 -1.88
CA LEU A 117 -7.85 -8.82 -0.93
C LEU A 117 -7.94 -10.18 -1.62
N LYS A 118 -8.80 -10.30 -2.65
CA LYS A 118 -8.99 -11.52 -3.43
C LYS A 118 -7.79 -11.85 -4.32
N HIS A 119 -7.19 -10.86 -4.98
CA HIS A 119 -6.28 -11.12 -6.09
C HIS A 119 -4.82 -10.78 -5.83
N CYS A 120 -4.52 -9.84 -4.94
CA CYS A 120 -3.16 -9.27 -4.86
C CYS A 120 -2.12 -10.26 -4.31
N PHE A 121 -2.54 -11.24 -3.52
CA PHE A 121 -1.64 -12.22 -2.89
C PHE A 121 -1.43 -13.49 -3.71
N GLY A 122 -2.24 -13.76 -4.74
CA GLY A 122 -2.02 -14.86 -5.68
C GLY A 122 -2.23 -16.26 -5.11
N PHE A 123 -3.13 -16.47 -4.16
CA PHE A 123 -3.32 -17.76 -3.49
C PHE A 123 -3.68 -18.94 -4.40
N ASP A 124 -4.11 -18.69 -5.65
CA ASP A 124 -4.34 -19.74 -6.65
C ASP A 124 -3.09 -20.60 -6.95
N TYR A 125 -1.90 -20.11 -6.58
CA TYR A 125 -0.61 -20.75 -6.84
C TYR A 125 0.05 -21.34 -5.58
N LEU A 126 -0.76 -21.68 -4.57
CA LEU A 126 -0.29 -22.35 -3.36
C LEU A 126 0.00 -23.84 -3.61
N ASP A 127 1.15 -24.29 -3.17
CA ASP A 127 1.64 -25.67 -3.22
C ASP A 127 1.09 -26.55 -2.08
N GLN A 128 0.73 -25.95 -0.94
CA GLN A 128 0.27 -26.65 0.25
C GLN A 128 -0.80 -25.86 1.00
N LYS A 129 -1.59 -26.58 1.82
CA LYS A 129 -2.69 -25.98 2.57
C LYS A 129 -2.20 -25.00 3.66
N LYS A 130 -2.59 -23.73 3.54
CA LYS A 130 -2.28 -22.62 4.46
C LYS A 130 -3.56 -21.95 4.97
N ILE A 131 -3.54 -21.44 6.19
CA ILE A 131 -4.60 -20.57 6.73
C ILE A 131 -4.08 -19.12 6.70
N PHE A 132 -4.87 -18.21 6.15
CA PHE A 132 -4.60 -16.78 6.12
C PHE A 132 -5.64 -16.02 6.93
N THR A 133 -5.18 -15.26 7.92
CA THR A 133 -6.04 -14.35 8.69
C THR A 133 -5.77 -12.91 8.24
N PHE A 134 -6.73 -12.33 7.53
CA PHE A 134 -6.72 -10.91 7.20
C PHE A 134 -7.11 -10.09 8.43
N LYS A 135 -6.23 -9.16 8.82
CA LYS A 135 -6.44 -8.18 9.86
C LYS A 135 -6.64 -6.81 9.22
N LEU A 136 -7.89 -6.38 9.15
CA LEU A 136 -8.33 -5.15 8.52
C LEU A 136 -8.65 -4.09 9.58
N ASP A 137 -8.59 -2.81 9.23
CA ASP A 137 -8.94 -1.73 10.18
C ASP A 137 -10.45 -1.71 10.49
N ASN A 138 -10.79 -1.32 11.71
CA ASN A 138 -12.15 -1.31 12.23
C ASN A 138 -12.89 0.04 12.03
N HIS A 139 -12.27 1.00 11.35
CA HIS A 139 -12.77 2.38 11.23
C HIS A 139 -14.02 2.52 10.33
N SER A 140 -14.31 1.57 9.46
CA SER A 140 -15.48 1.62 8.58
C SER A 140 -16.81 1.30 9.30
N SER A 141 -17.95 1.61 8.65
CA SER A 141 -19.27 1.30 9.21
C SER A 141 -19.50 -0.21 9.35
N TYR A 142 -20.31 -0.60 10.34
CA TYR A 142 -20.58 -2.01 10.66
C TYR A 142 -21.09 -2.81 9.44
N ASN A 143 -21.99 -2.22 8.64
CA ASN A 143 -22.58 -2.87 7.48
C ASN A 143 -21.54 -3.21 6.40
N HIS A 144 -20.65 -2.26 6.09
CA HIS A 144 -19.61 -2.51 5.08
C HIS A 144 -18.60 -3.55 5.55
N LYS A 145 -18.18 -3.50 6.82
CA LYS A 145 -17.28 -4.48 7.42
C LYS A 145 -17.86 -5.89 7.37
N THR A 146 -19.12 -6.04 7.76
CA THR A 146 -19.80 -7.34 7.77
C THR A 146 -19.93 -7.92 6.36
N LYS A 147 -20.32 -7.10 5.38
CA LYS A 147 -20.38 -7.51 3.97
C LYS A 147 -19.01 -7.89 3.42
N LEU A 148 -18.00 -7.04 3.61
CA LEU A 148 -16.63 -7.30 3.14
C LEU A 148 -16.09 -8.61 3.74
N LYS A 149 -16.25 -8.81 5.05
CA LYS A 149 -15.89 -10.05 5.73
C LYS A 149 -16.57 -11.26 5.08
N ALA A 150 -17.89 -11.23 4.92
CA ALA A 150 -18.62 -12.33 4.29
C ALA A 150 -18.13 -12.62 2.85
N PHE A 151 -17.88 -11.58 2.06
CA PHE A 151 -17.35 -11.74 0.70
C PHE A 151 -15.93 -12.34 0.69
N VAL A 152 -15.05 -11.91 1.59
CA VAL A 152 -13.67 -12.39 1.66
C VAL A 152 -13.59 -13.83 2.20
N GLU A 153 -14.36 -14.18 3.23
CA GLU A 153 -14.41 -15.55 3.77
C GLU A 153 -15.16 -16.54 2.87
N SER A 154 -16.00 -16.05 1.95
CA SER A 154 -16.65 -16.89 0.94
C SER A 154 -15.76 -17.22 -0.26
N ILE A 155 -14.59 -16.59 -0.39
CA ILE A 155 -13.63 -16.92 -1.46
C ILE A 155 -13.24 -18.39 -1.31
N ARG A 156 -13.28 -19.13 -2.42
CA ARG A 156 -12.86 -20.53 -2.50
C ARG A 156 -11.59 -20.60 -3.35
N ILE A 157 -10.47 -20.91 -2.70
CA ILE A 157 -9.18 -21.10 -3.35
C ILE A 157 -8.62 -22.45 -2.88
N PRO A 158 -8.14 -23.33 -3.79
CA PRO A 158 -7.44 -24.53 -3.41
C PRO A 158 -6.31 -24.19 -2.42
N ASN A 159 -6.11 -25.02 -1.40
CA ASN A 159 -5.02 -24.87 -0.45
C ASN A 159 -5.03 -23.57 0.41
N ALA A 160 -6.08 -22.74 0.36
CA ALA A 160 -6.21 -21.58 1.24
C ALA A 160 -7.49 -21.64 2.08
N GLU A 161 -7.35 -21.46 3.38
CA GLU A 161 -8.45 -21.12 4.28
C GLU A 161 -8.32 -19.65 4.67
N ILE A 162 -9.37 -18.86 4.46
CA ILE A 162 -9.35 -17.40 4.67
C ILE A 162 -10.25 -17.04 5.83
N LYS A 163 -9.72 -16.23 6.76
CA LYS A 163 -10.43 -15.64 7.90
C LYS A 163 -10.25 -14.12 7.89
N VAL A 164 -11.23 -13.40 8.41
CA VAL A 164 -11.16 -11.94 8.55
C VAL A 164 -11.42 -11.51 10.00
N GLU A 165 -10.50 -10.72 10.51
CA GLU A 165 -10.55 -10.06 11.82
C GLU A 165 -10.43 -8.54 11.64
N PHE A 166 -11.19 -7.78 12.43
CA PHE A 166 -11.05 -6.33 12.47
C PHE A 166 -10.21 -5.93 13.69
N VAL A 167 -9.22 -5.08 13.48
CA VAL A 167 -8.29 -4.61 14.52
C VAL A 167 -8.26 -3.09 14.57
N ASN A 168 -7.75 -2.54 15.67
CA ASN A 168 -7.59 -1.09 15.82
C ASN A 168 -6.24 -0.66 15.23
N SER A 169 -6.24 0.08 14.10
CA SER A 169 -5.03 0.57 13.43
C SER A 169 -4.08 1.34 14.36
N LYS A 170 -4.60 2.11 15.33
CA LYS A 170 -3.78 2.86 16.31
C LYS A 170 -2.90 1.96 17.19
N LYS A 171 -3.30 0.69 17.36
CA LYS A 171 -2.58 -0.31 18.15
C LYS A 171 -1.84 -1.35 17.29
N SER A 172 -1.98 -1.28 15.96
CA SER A 172 -1.39 -2.22 15.01
C SER A 172 -0.22 -1.58 14.27
N ILE A 173 1.01 -1.97 14.64
CA ILE A 173 2.22 -1.51 13.96
C ILE A 173 2.23 -1.94 12.47
N PRO A 174 1.82 -3.17 12.11
CA PRO A 174 1.78 -3.57 10.70
C PRO A 174 0.82 -2.73 9.84
N LEU A 175 -0.36 -2.36 10.36
CA LEU A 175 -1.28 -1.46 9.63
C LEU A 175 -0.67 -0.06 9.47
N GLN A 176 -0.04 0.47 10.53
CA GLN A 176 0.66 1.75 10.48
C GLN A 176 1.82 1.76 9.46
N ILE A 177 2.52 0.63 9.29
CA ILE A 177 3.54 0.47 8.26
C ILE A 177 2.91 0.46 6.85
N CYS A 178 1.76 -0.21 6.66
CA CYS A 178 1.01 -0.13 5.39
C CYS A 178 0.66 1.33 5.07
N ASP A 179 0.15 2.07 6.06
CA ASP A 179 -0.18 3.50 5.97
C ASP A 179 1.02 4.36 5.55
N LEU A 180 2.20 4.08 6.12
CA LEU A 180 3.45 4.76 5.80
C LEU A 180 3.88 4.50 4.35
N LEU A 181 3.87 3.24 3.90
CA LEU A 181 4.31 2.84 2.56
C LEU A 181 3.36 3.36 1.47
N MET A 182 2.04 3.24 1.68
CA MET A 182 1.04 3.82 0.77
C MET A 182 1.10 5.35 0.78
N GLY A 183 1.30 5.95 1.96
CA GLY A 183 1.50 7.39 2.12
C GLY A 183 2.64 7.92 1.25
N ALA A 184 3.76 7.19 1.23
CA ALA A 184 4.92 7.49 0.40
C ALA A 184 4.61 7.37 -1.09
N ALA A 185 3.94 6.28 -1.50
CA ALA A 185 3.56 6.07 -2.89
C ALA A 185 2.66 7.20 -3.41
N GLY A 186 1.61 7.55 -2.66
CA GLY A 186 0.71 8.64 -3.06
C GLY A 186 1.40 10.00 -3.08
N TYR A 187 2.24 10.30 -2.08
CA TYR A 187 2.92 11.60 -2.00
C TYR A 187 3.96 11.78 -3.11
N TYR A 188 4.82 10.77 -3.29
CA TYR A 188 5.88 10.77 -4.28
C TYR A 188 5.32 10.68 -5.71
N GLY A 189 4.35 9.78 -5.94
CA GLY A 189 3.75 9.57 -7.25
C GLY A 189 2.98 10.74 -7.78
N ASN A 190 2.25 11.42 -6.91
CA ASN A 190 1.50 12.61 -7.28
C ASN A 190 2.32 13.90 -7.19
N LYS A 191 3.63 13.82 -6.90
CA LYS A 191 4.53 14.99 -6.78
C LYS A 191 3.99 16.05 -5.80
N VAL A 192 3.46 15.60 -4.66
CA VAL A 192 2.77 16.47 -3.70
C VAL A 192 3.72 17.44 -2.99
N ASP A 193 5.02 17.17 -3.03
CA ASP A 193 6.05 18.11 -2.61
C ASP A 193 6.04 19.42 -3.43
N TRP A 194 5.55 19.38 -4.67
CA TRP A 194 5.41 20.56 -5.53
C TRP A 194 4.11 21.35 -5.31
N ASP A 195 3.24 20.89 -4.42
CA ASP A 195 2.04 21.61 -4.02
C ASP A 195 2.40 22.74 -3.04
N LEU A 196 2.78 23.89 -3.56
CA LEU A 196 3.28 25.01 -2.75
C LEU A 196 2.21 25.51 -1.78
N LEU A 197 2.60 25.68 -0.51
CA LEU A 197 1.71 26.27 0.50
C LEU A 197 1.32 27.71 0.13
N PRO A 198 0.13 28.19 0.55
CA PRO A 198 -0.32 29.56 0.28
C PRO A 198 0.75 30.60 0.60
N GLY A 199 1.02 31.48 -0.36
CA GLY A 199 2.02 32.55 -0.24
C GLY A 199 3.49 32.10 -0.33
N LYS A 200 3.79 30.80 -0.53
CA LYS A 200 5.16 30.30 -0.72
C LYS A 200 5.52 30.22 -2.21
N ARG A 201 6.76 30.62 -2.53
CA ARG A 201 7.33 30.52 -3.89
C ARG A 201 8.23 29.30 -4.09
N ARG A 202 8.52 28.56 -3.02
CA ARG A 202 9.43 27.40 -3.01
C ARG A 202 8.89 26.34 -2.06
N ARG A 203 9.24 25.09 -2.34
CA ARG A 203 8.97 23.94 -1.46
C ARG A 203 9.58 24.19 -0.09
N THR A 204 8.85 23.82 0.96
CA THR A 204 9.36 23.91 2.33
C THR A 204 10.39 22.82 2.61
N LYS A 205 11.22 23.01 3.66
CA LYS A 205 12.14 21.95 4.13
C LYS A 205 11.41 20.65 4.45
N ASN A 206 10.20 20.73 5.03
CA ASN A 206 9.37 19.55 5.31
C ASN A 206 8.89 18.85 4.03
N GLN A 207 8.50 19.59 2.98
CA GLN A 207 8.10 19.00 1.69
C GLN A 207 9.28 18.28 1.02
N MET A 208 10.45 18.91 1.01
CA MET A 208 11.67 18.32 0.47
C MET A 208 12.07 17.06 1.24
N MET A 209 12.08 17.13 2.58
CA MET A 209 12.38 15.96 3.42
C MET A 209 11.38 14.81 3.17
N LYS A 210 10.07 15.09 3.08
CA LYS A 210 9.07 14.04 2.77
C LYS A 210 9.28 13.46 1.37
N SER A 211 9.67 14.27 0.40
CA SER A 211 10.03 13.80 -0.94
C SER A 211 11.25 12.88 -0.89
N ASP A 212 12.29 13.24 -0.14
CA ASP A 212 13.51 12.45 0.02
C ASP A 212 13.22 11.13 0.73
N PHE A 213 12.43 11.16 1.81
CA PHE A 213 11.99 9.96 2.52
C PHE A 213 11.13 9.04 1.62
N GLY A 214 10.20 9.61 0.84
CA GLY A 214 9.42 8.85 -0.14
C GLY A 214 10.30 8.20 -1.21
N LYS A 215 11.36 8.90 -1.66
CA LYS A 215 12.37 8.36 -2.57
C LYS A 215 13.20 7.23 -1.92
N ASN A 216 13.47 7.30 -0.62
CA ASN A 216 14.14 6.22 0.11
C ASN A 216 13.28 4.94 0.13
N ILE A 217 11.98 5.07 0.38
CA ILE A 217 11.03 3.94 0.27
C ILE A 217 11.00 3.37 -1.14
N TYR A 218 10.89 4.22 -2.17
CA TYR A 218 10.98 3.80 -3.57
C TYR A 218 12.23 2.95 -3.83
N ASN A 219 13.38 3.41 -3.35
CA ASN A 219 14.66 2.73 -3.55
C ASN A 219 14.74 1.39 -2.81
N ILE A 220 14.21 1.31 -1.58
CA ILE A 220 14.11 0.03 -0.84
C ILE A 220 13.26 -0.96 -1.63
N LEU A 221 12.05 -0.58 -2.02
CA LEU A 221 11.15 -1.46 -2.76
C LEU A 221 11.75 -1.90 -4.10
N ARG A 222 12.44 -0.98 -4.80
CA ARG A 222 13.19 -1.29 -6.02
C ARG A 222 14.33 -2.29 -5.79
N ARG A 223 15.09 -2.14 -4.70
CA ARG A 223 16.16 -3.09 -4.35
C ARG A 223 15.59 -4.47 -4.05
N ILE A 224 14.51 -4.54 -3.27
CA ILE A 224 13.81 -5.78 -2.97
C ILE A 224 13.30 -6.43 -4.27
N ASP A 225 12.62 -5.67 -5.14
CA ASP A 225 12.16 -6.17 -6.44
C ASP A 225 13.32 -6.75 -7.25
N SER A 226 14.41 -6.00 -7.36
CA SER A 226 15.57 -6.39 -8.16
C SER A 226 16.31 -7.60 -7.60
N HIS A 227 16.39 -7.75 -6.28
CA HIS A 227 17.04 -8.89 -5.65
C HIS A 227 16.25 -10.18 -5.92
N TYR A 228 14.93 -10.13 -5.74
CA TYR A 228 14.09 -11.34 -5.78
C TYR A 228 13.54 -11.70 -7.16
N ARG A 229 13.50 -10.78 -8.12
CA ARG A 229 13.08 -11.05 -9.51
C ARG A 229 14.23 -11.07 -10.51
N SER A 230 15.45 -10.71 -10.08
CA SER A 230 16.60 -10.48 -10.96
C SER A 230 16.32 -9.48 -12.10
N SER A 231 15.37 -8.55 -11.88
CA SER A 231 14.95 -7.55 -12.87
C SER A 231 15.21 -6.14 -12.35
N LYS A 232 15.73 -5.27 -13.21
CA LYS A 232 15.86 -3.82 -12.88
C LYS A 232 14.61 -3.03 -13.22
N ALA A 233 13.58 -3.67 -13.78
CA ALA A 233 12.34 -3.04 -14.21
C ALA A 233 11.38 -2.87 -13.02
N PHE A 234 11.57 -1.78 -12.27
CA PHE A 234 10.66 -1.33 -11.22
C PHE A 234 10.12 0.05 -11.56
N ASN A 235 8.80 0.18 -11.57
CA ASN A 235 8.10 1.46 -11.66
C ASN A 235 6.96 1.42 -10.64
N TRP A 236 6.95 2.36 -9.71
CA TRP A 236 6.00 2.36 -8.60
C TRP A 236 4.54 2.56 -9.05
N PHE A 237 4.34 3.11 -10.25
CA PHE A 237 3.03 3.44 -10.80
C PHE A 237 2.69 2.63 -12.06
N GLU A 238 3.27 1.43 -12.17
CA GLU A 238 2.89 0.44 -13.17
C GLU A 238 2.76 -0.94 -12.54
N THR A 239 1.98 -1.81 -13.18
CA THR A 239 1.81 -3.19 -12.68
C THR A 239 3.12 -3.96 -12.78
N THR A 240 3.55 -4.55 -11.67
CA THR A 240 4.71 -5.44 -11.62
C THR A 240 4.47 -6.66 -12.50
N GLY A 241 5.39 -6.87 -13.45
CA GLY A 241 5.41 -8.04 -14.32
C GLY A 241 5.48 -9.37 -13.56
N ILE A 242 5.14 -10.45 -14.25
CA ILE A 242 5.18 -11.82 -13.72
C ILE A 242 6.37 -12.64 -14.24
N ASP A 243 7.26 -12.01 -15.01
CA ASP A 243 8.49 -12.63 -15.54
C ASP A 243 8.24 -13.95 -16.28
N GLY A 244 7.12 -14.02 -17.01
CA GLY A 244 6.72 -15.20 -17.79
C GLY A 244 5.99 -16.30 -17.02
N ASP A 245 5.96 -16.25 -15.69
CA ASP A 245 5.32 -17.28 -14.85
C ASP A 245 4.19 -16.72 -14.00
N ARG A 246 2.97 -17.26 -14.17
CA ARG A 246 1.80 -16.79 -13.41
C ARG A 246 1.91 -17.10 -11.90
N SER A 247 2.68 -18.11 -11.51
CA SER A 247 2.91 -18.47 -10.10
C SER A 247 3.54 -17.33 -9.31
N ASN A 248 4.29 -16.46 -9.99
CA ASN A 248 4.91 -15.28 -9.41
C ASN A 248 3.93 -14.28 -8.79
N ARG A 249 2.63 -14.40 -9.08
CA ARG A 249 1.58 -13.68 -8.33
C ARG A 249 1.65 -13.97 -6.83
N TYR A 250 1.99 -15.21 -6.47
CA TYR A 250 2.27 -15.64 -5.10
C TYR A 250 3.74 -15.50 -4.74
N HIS A 251 4.66 -16.02 -5.57
CA HIS A 251 6.06 -16.18 -5.15
C HIS A 251 6.83 -14.88 -5.02
N HIS A 252 6.54 -13.85 -5.84
CA HIS A 252 7.24 -12.57 -5.71
C HIS A 252 7.09 -11.96 -4.31
N LYS A 253 8.20 -11.45 -3.79
CA LYS A 253 8.25 -10.79 -2.49
C LYS A 253 7.49 -9.47 -2.48
N MET A 254 7.60 -8.68 -3.54
CA MET A 254 6.90 -7.41 -3.68
C MET A 254 6.18 -7.37 -5.01
N ARG A 255 4.93 -6.91 -5.02
CA ARG A 255 4.17 -6.63 -6.25
C ARG A 255 3.32 -5.39 -6.10
N ILE A 256 3.27 -4.62 -7.19
CA ILE A 256 2.40 -3.48 -7.40
C ILE A 256 1.39 -3.82 -8.48
N TRP A 257 0.14 -3.44 -8.27
CA TRP A 257 -0.94 -3.60 -9.22
C TRP A 257 -1.58 -2.25 -9.53
N LYS A 258 -1.39 -1.76 -10.75
CA LYS A 258 -2.19 -0.67 -11.32
C LYS A 258 -3.54 -1.26 -11.73
N PHE A 259 -4.56 -1.03 -10.91
CA PHE A 259 -5.90 -1.53 -11.16
C PHE A 259 -6.56 -0.71 -12.27
N ILE A 260 -6.86 -1.37 -13.39
CA ILE A 260 -7.61 -0.79 -14.51
C ILE A 260 -8.92 -1.58 -14.62
N PRO A 261 -10.09 -0.94 -14.37
CA PRO A 261 -11.38 -1.57 -14.57
C PRO A 261 -11.55 -2.05 -16.02
N SER A 262 -12.18 -3.20 -16.26
CA SER A 262 -12.34 -3.75 -17.62
C SER A 262 -13.15 -2.86 -18.56
N ASN A 263 -14.12 -2.10 -18.02
CA ASN A 263 -14.91 -1.12 -18.78
C ASN A 263 -14.41 0.30 -18.47
N SER A 264 -13.18 0.61 -18.87
CA SER A 264 -12.57 1.91 -18.65
C SER A 264 -12.27 2.64 -19.96
N GLU A 265 -12.50 3.94 -19.98
CA GLU A 265 -12.04 4.83 -21.05
C GLU A 265 -10.81 5.63 -20.62
N LEU A 266 -9.95 5.91 -21.60
CA LEU A 266 -8.74 6.69 -21.39
C LEU A 266 -9.07 8.19 -21.38
N ASP A 267 -8.81 8.84 -20.24
CA ASP A 267 -8.83 10.29 -20.12
C ASP A 267 -7.40 10.83 -20.22
N THR A 268 -7.06 11.33 -21.42
CA THR A 268 -5.73 11.91 -21.71
C THR A 268 -5.42 13.13 -20.85
N SER A 269 -6.42 13.80 -20.29
CA SER A 269 -6.19 14.96 -19.42
C SER A 269 -5.55 14.58 -18.07
N TRP A 270 -5.46 13.29 -17.73
CA TRP A 270 -4.74 12.78 -16.55
C TRP A 270 -3.40 12.12 -16.90
N GLN A 271 -3.00 12.07 -18.18
CA GLN A 271 -1.71 11.54 -18.57
C GLN A 271 -0.55 12.50 -18.21
N ASP A 272 0.68 12.00 -18.31
CA ASP A 272 1.87 12.74 -17.87
C ASP A 272 2.12 14.02 -18.67
N ASP A 273 1.77 14.03 -19.94
CA ASP A 273 1.84 15.17 -20.86
C ASP A 273 0.84 16.28 -20.50
N ALA A 274 -0.27 15.95 -19.84
CA ALA A 274 -1.23 16.92 -19.34
C ALA A 274 -0.74 17.71 -18.12
N PHE A 275 0.33 17.26 -17.44
CA PHE A 275 0.92 17.96 -16.31
C PHE A 275 2.25 18.62 -16.68
N ARG A 276 2.45 19.87 -16.28
CA ARG A 276 3.75 20.54 -16.43
C ARG A 276 4.84 19.75 -15.70
N SER A 277 6.07 19.85 -16.22
CA SER A 277 7.23 19.34 -15.49
C SER A 277 7.28 19.96 -14.08
N ASN A 278 7.56 19.13 -13.07
CA ASN A 278 7.57 19.52 -11.67
C ASN A 278 6.26 20.14 -11.14
N ALA A 279 5.10 19.71 -11.68
CA ALA A 279 3.80 20.03 -11.11
C ALA A 279 3.21 18.86 -10.32
N VAL A 280 2.43 19.18 -9.29
CA VAL A 280 1.58 18.23 -8.58
C VAL A 280 0.54 17.64 -9.54
N ARG A 281 0.34 16.33 -9.50
CA ARG A 281 -0.62 15.61 -10.35
C ARG A 281 -2.02 15.63 -9.75
N LYS A 282 -2.59 16.82 -9.60
CA LYS A 282 -3.93 17.02 -9.06
C LYS A 282 -4.78 17.93 -9.94
N LYS A 283 -6.10 17.78 -9.84
CA LYS A 283 -7.07 18.76 -10.35
C LYS A 283 -8.05 19.12 -9.24
N VAL A 284 -8.49 20.37 -9.27
CA VAL A 284 -9.65 20.84 -8.51
C VAL A 284 -10.79 20.88 -9.51
N LEU A 285 -11.85 20.12 -9.24
CA LEU A 285 -13.09 20.19 -10.00
C LEU A 285 -14.03 21.19 -9.35
#